data_AF-A0A954R559-F1
#
_entry.id   AF-A0A954R559-F1
#
_cell.length_a   1.000
_cell.length_b   1.000
_cell.length_c   1.000
_cell.angle_alpha   90.00
_cell.angle_beta   90.00
_cell.angle_gamma   90.00
#
_symmetry.space_group_name_H-M   'P 1'
#
loop_
_entity.id
_entity.type
_entity.pdbx_description
1 polymer ?
#
loop_
_entity_poly.entity_id
_entity_poly.type
_entity_poly.pdbx_seq_one_letter_code
_entity_poly.pdbx_strand_id
1 'polypeptide(L)'
;MSLAVAVTTIAMSGAIAMSADVYELARMGGEMNAADRDSLEAKVEANPDDSESRTKLLGYYFINGRRDENAKLAKSRHIVWLIENAPESEVLGLPYGQLNKVLEPEGYEKAKQAWLTVIHDSPKNLTASLNASNFFLLHNREIAEELLLHGQEADPTNSVWAASLGQLYSLGLSRLPEGPEKVSVAKKAFQQYKLAYKLSEPLVKQTLLSSLAKTAFEAGSMDEAGEYARE
;
A
#
# COMPACT_ATOMS: atom_id res chain seq x y z
N MET A 1 35.89 35.54 50.45
CA MET A 1 34.80 34.53 50.42
C MET A 1 34.23 34.53 49.02
N SER A 2 34.74 33.62 48.17
CA SER A 2 34.30 33.47 46.78
C SER A 2 33.23 32.38 46.73
N LEU A 3 32.03 32.71 46.26
CA LEU A 3 30.96 31.75 45.97
C LEU A 3 30.88 31.57 44.45
N ALA A 4 31.40 30.45 43.98
CA ALA A 4 31.24 29.97 42.63
C ALA A 4 29.83 29.37 42.48
N VAL A 5 29.03 29.90 41.56
CA VAL A 5 27.76 29.29 41.15
C VAL A 5 28.05 28.36 39.98
N ALA A 6 27.82 27.07 40.21
CA ALA A 6 28.03 26.00 39.26
C ALA A 6 27.02 26.09 38.10
N VAL A 7 27.52 26.15 36.88
CA VAL A 7 26.73 25.96 35.65
C VAL A 7 26.51 24.46 35.49
N THR A 8 25.29 23.98 35.74
CA THR A 8 24.91 22.60 35.47
C THR A 8 24.49 22.48 34.01
N THR A 9 25.42 22.12 33.14
CA THR A 9 25.11 21.67 31.77
C THR A 9 24.42 20.31 31.84
N ILE A 10 23.11 20.28 31.60
CA ILE A 10 22.39 19.04 31.27
C ILE A 10 22.74 18.70 29.82
N ALA A 11 23.67 17.75 29.64
CA ALA A 11 23.85 17.06 28.37
C ALA A 11 22.71 16.04 28.22
N MET A 12 21.68 16.38 27.44
CA MET A 12 20.76 15.37 26.92
C MET A 12 21.43 14.70 25.72
N SER A 13 22.15 13.61 26.00
CA SER A 13 22.50 12.60 25.00
C SER A 13 21.44 11.50 25.07
N GLY A 14 20.79 11.18 23.96
CA GLY A 14 19.85 10.06 23.90
C GLY A 14 19.08 9.95 22.59
N ALA A 15 19.74 9.33 21.60
CA ALA A 15 19.18 8.67 20.42
C ALA A 15 17.86 9.21 19.84
N ILE A 16 17.97 9.96 18.73
CA ILE A 16 16.90 9.99 17.73
C ILE A 16 16.79 8.55 17.22
N ALA A 17 15.80 7.80 17.70
CA ALA A 17 15.42 6.55 17.06
C ALA A 17 15.06 6.91 15.61
N MET A 18 15.90 6.49 14.67
CA MET A 18 15.51 6.53 13.26
C MET A 18 14.28 5.63 13.17
N SER A 19 13.11 6.20 12.87
CA SER A 19 11.94 5.40 12.54
C SER A 19 12.33 4.54 11.34
N ALA A 20 12.42 3.23 11.54
CA ALA A 20 12.65 2.32 10.41
C ALA A 20 11.51 2.49 9.41
N ASP A 21 11.84 2.50 8.12
CA ASP A 21 10.87 2.45 7.03
C ASP A 21 9.90 1.27 7.26
N VAL A 22 8.62 1.45 6.97
CA VAL A 22 7.58 0.43 7.15
C VAL A 22 7.91 -0.85 6.38
N TYR A 23 8.56 -0.73 5.21
CA TYR A 23 9.10 -1.89 4.50
C TYR A 23 10.15 -2.65 5.31
N GLU A 24 11.05 -1.93 5.96
CA GLU A 24 12.12 -2.51 6.76
C GLU A 24 11.55 -3.20 8.01
N LEU A 25 10.57 -2.57 8.68
CA LEU A 25 9.87 -3.17 9.81
C LEU A 25 9.19 -4.49 9.43
N ALA A 26 8.46 -4.51 8.31
CA ALA A 26 7.82 -5.72 7.83
C ALA A 26 8.85 -6.79 7.40
N ARG A 27 9.95 -6.38 6.76
CA ARG A 27 11.05 -7.30 6.40
C ARG A 27 11.66 -7.95 7.65
N MET A 28 11.99 -7.15 8.66
CA MET A 28 12.50 -7.64 9.95
C MET A 28 11.54 -8.64 10.59
N GLY A 29 10.24 -8.35 10.55
CA GLY A 29 9.21 -9.27 11.04
C GLY A 29 9.21 -10.62 10.32
N GLY A 30 9.43 -10.63 9.00
CA GLY A 30 9.54 -11.86 8.21
C GLY A 30 10.70 -12.77 8.62
N GLU A 31 11.75 -12.21 9.22
CA GLU A 31 12.97 -12.91 9.66
C GLU A 31 12.87 -13.44 11.10
N MET A 32 11.79 -13.11 11.82
CA MET A 32 11.57 -13.50 13.20
C MET A 32 11.18 -14.97 13.37
N ASN A 33 11.45 -15.51 14.56
CA ASN A 33 10.98 -16.84 14.95
C ASN A 33 9.63 -16.78 15.68
N ALA A 34 9.08 -17.94 16.05
CA ALA A 34 7.80 -18.03 16.73
C ALA A 34 7.78 -17.36 18.12
N ALA A 35 8.88 -17.43 18.88
CA ALA A 35 8.97 -16.82 20.21
C ALA A 35 8.98 -15.28 20.13
N ASP A 36 9.67 -14.72 19.13
CA ASP A 36 9.62 -13.29 18.85
C ASP A 36 8.20 -12.84 18.49
N ARG A 37 7.50 -13.62 17.65
CA ARG A 37 6.09 -13.37 17.31
C ARG A 37 5.20 -13.41 18.55
N ASP A 38 5.33 -14.40 19.42
CA ASP A 38 4.51 -14.51 20.64
C ASP A 38 4.75 -13.33 21.59
N SER A 39 6.00 -12.87 21.69
CA SER A 39 6.36 -11.67 22.45
C SER A 39 5.72 -10.41 21.88
N LEU A 40 5.73 -10.24 20.55
CA LEU A 40 5.08 -9.11 19.88
C LEU A 40 3.56 -9.16 19.99
N GLU A 41 2.94 -10.34 19.91
CA GLU A 41 1.49 -10.50 20.12
C GLU A 41 1.08 -10.06 21.53
N ALA A 42 1.81 -10.48 22.56
CA ALA A 42 1.56 -10.02 23.92
C ALA A 42 1.75 -8.49 24.06
N LYS A 43 2.72 -7.93 23.33
CA LYS A 43 2.98 -6.48 23.33
C LYS A 43 1.84 -5.68 22.71
N VAL A 44 1.31 -6.10 21.57
CA VAL A 44 0.17 -5.41 20.92
C VAL A 44 -1.15 -5.66 21.64
N GLU A 45 -1.27 -6.75 22.40
CA GLU A 45 -2.42 -6.96 23.30
C GLU A 45 -2.38 -5.98 24.48
N ALA A 46 -1.19 -5.77 25.08
CA ALA A 46 -1.01 -4.80 26.16
C ALA A 46 -1.04 -3.33 25.69
N ASN A 47 -0.58 -3.08 24.46
CA ASN A 47 -0.57 -1.75 23.84
C ASN A 47 -1.10 -1.84 22.39
N PRO A 48 -2.42 -1.74 22.18
CA PRO A 48 -3.02 -1.84 20.86
C PRO A 48 -2.46 -0.86 19.83
N ASP A 49 -1.99 0.31 20.24
CA ASP A 49 -1.51 1.36 19.34
C ASP A 49 -0.05 1.19 18.91
N ASP A 50 0.61 0.07 19.28
CA ASP A 50 1.97 -0.26 18.87
C ASP A 50 2.04 -0.68 17.38
N SER A 51 2.00 0.33 16.51
CA SER A 51 2.00 0.18 15.05
C SER A 51 3.27 -0.49 14.53
N GLU A 52 4.42 -0.26 15.17
CA GLU A 52 5.69 -0.89 14.82
C GLU A 52 5.62 -2.42 15.02
N SER A 53 5.12 -2.84 16.17
CA SER A 53 4.98 -4.27 16.49
C SER A 53 3.94 -4.94 15.60
N ARG A 54 2.82 -4.27 15.31
CA ARG A 54 1.84 -4.75 14.32
C ARG A 54 2.45 -4.89 12.93
N THR A 55 3.26 -3.93 12.50
CA THR A 55 3.94 -3.98 11.19
C THR A 55 4.89 -5.17 11.09
N LYS A 56 5.68 -5.42 12.14
CA LYS A 56 6.54 -6.62 12.24
C LYS A 56 5.72 -7.91 12.24
N LEU A 57 4.61 -7.97 12.97
CA LEU A 57 3.70 -9.14 12.97
C LEU A 57 3.13 -9.42 11.57
N LEU A 58 2.70 -8.38 10.84
CA LEU A 58 2.23 -8.55 9.46
C LEU A 58 3.33 -9.08 8.53
N GLY A 59 4.56 -8.61 8.71
CA GLY A 59 5.75 -9.14 8.06
C GLY A 59 5.97 -10.64 8.34
N TYR A 60 5.94 -11.02 9.62
CA TYR A 60 6.05 -12.41 10.05
C TYR A 60 4.98 -13.30 9.41
N TYR A 61 3.71 -12.90 9.50
CA TYR A 61 2.60 -13.69 8.95
C TYR A 61 2.62 -13.77 7.43
N PHE A 62 3.11 -12.73 6.75
CA PHE A 62 3.25 -12.74 5.29
C PHE A 62 4.28 -13.77 4.78
N ILE A 63 5.40 -13.93 5.50
CA ILE A 63 6.47 -14.86 5.12
C ILE A 63 6.20 -16.26 5.67
N ASN A 64 5.92 -16.38 6.97
CA ASN A 64 5.89 -17.64 7.70
C ASN A 64 4.48 -18.24 7.85
N GLY A 65 3.43 -17.41 7.74
CA GLY A 65 2.05 -17.78 8.07
C GLY A 65 1.20 -18.34 6.94
N ARG A 66 1.72 -18.45 5.71
CA ARG A 66 0.89 -18.73 4.50
C ARG A 66 0.11 -20.04 4.54
N ARG A 67 0.62 -21.06 5.24
CA ARG A 67 0.02 -22.41 5.35
C ARG A 67 -0.58 -22.70 6.73
N ASP A 68 -0.51 -21.74 7.65
CA ASP A 68 -1.03 -21.88 9.00
C ASP A 68 -2.32 -21.07 9.14
N GLU A 69 -3.43 -21.76 9.41
CA GLU A 69 -4.74 -21.12 9.57
C GLU A 69 -4.78 -20.16 10.77
N ASN A 70 -4.08 -20.46 11.86
CA ASN A 70 -4.02 -19.55 13.01
C ASN A 70 -3.26 -18.27 12.65
N ALA A 71 -2.19 -18.39 11.88
CA ALA A 71 -1.43 -17.25 11.38
C ALA A 71 -2.25 -16.37 10.43
N LYS A 72 -3.06 -16.96 9.54
CA LYS A 72 -3.99 -16.21 8.69
C LYS A 72 -5.04 -15.46 9.50
N LEU A 73 -5.62 -16.10 10.51
CA LEU A 73 -6.59 -15.47 11.41
C LEU A 73 -5.95 -14.32 12.19
N ALA A 74 -4.74 -14.50 12.70
CA ALA A 74 -4.00 -13.44 13.39
C ALA A 74 -3.69 -12.25 12.47
N LYS A 75 -3.17 -12.52 11.27
CA LYS A 75 -2.94 -11.50 10.25
C LYS A 75 -4.22 -10.71 9.93
N SER A 76 -5.33 -11.40 9.68
CA SER A 76 -6.61 -10.76 9.41
C SER A 76 -7.07 -9.87 10.57
N ARG A 77 -6.91 -10.32 11.83
CA ARG A 77 -7.22 -9.51 13.02
C ARG A 77 -6.41 -8.21 13.04
N HIS A 78 -5.10 -8.26 12.77
CA HIS A 78 -4.28 -7.05 12.75
C HIS A 78 -4.64 -6.10 11.60
N ILE A 79 -4.93 -6.64 10.41
CA ILE A 79 -5.35 -5.82 9.25
C ILE A 79 -6.66 -5.12 9.55
N VAL A 80 -7.68 -5.84 10.03
CA VAL A 80 -8.98 -5.25 10.39
C VAL A 80 -8.81 -4.18 11.46
N TRP A 81 -8.03 -4.45 12.52
CA TRP A 81 -7.75 -3.46 13.56
C TRP A 81 -7.11 -2.20 12.98
N LEU A 82 -6.11 -2.33 12.10
CA LEU A 82 -5.45 -1.17 11.47
C LEU A 82 -6.41 -0.39 10.59
N ILE A 83 -7.30 -1.05 9.84
CA ILE A 83 -8.30 -0.35 9.03
C ILE A 83 -9.23 0.47 9.93
N GLU A 84 -9.70 -0.11 11.03
CA GLU A 84 -10.66 0.55 11.93
C GLU A 84 -10.04 1.68 12.76
N ASN A 85 -8.76 1.58 13.12
CA ASN A 85 -8.13 2.47 14.11
C ASN A 85 -7.04 3.38 13.53
N ALA A 86 -6.42 3.00 12.41
CA ALA A 86 -5.33 3.72 11.76
C ALA A 86 -5.33 3.50 10.23
N PRO A 87 -6.41 3.87 9.52
CA PRO A 87 -6.58 3.55 8.09
C PRO A 87 -5.52 4.19 7.19
N GLU A 88 -4.90 5.28 7.63
CA GLU A 88 -3.75 5.91 6.96
C GLU A 88 -2.42 5.17 7.15
N SER A 89 -2.38 4.13 7.97
CA SER A 89 -1.16 3.36 8.24
C SER A 89 -0.55 2.84 6.94
N GLU A 90 0.69 3.23 6.67
CA GLU A 90 1.39 2.93 5.41
C GLU A 90 1.46 1.44 5.09
N VAL A 91 1.55 0.56 6.11
CA VAL A 91 1.58 -0.90 5.91
C VAL A 91 0.33 -1.45 5.22
N LEU A 92 -0.82 -0.76 5.34
CA LEU A 92 -2.06 -1.12 4.65
C LEU A 92 -1.98 -0.89 3.13
N GLY A 93 -1.13 0.04 2.70
CA GLY A 93 -0.79 0.27 1.30
C GLY A 93 0.20 -0.75 0.73
N LEU A 94 0.79 -1.62 1.58
CA LEU A 94 1.80 -2.60 1.19
C LEU A 94 1.22 -4.01 1.05
N PRO A 95 1.93 -4.96 0.40
CA PRO A 95 1.50 -6.36 0.31
C PRO A 95 1.22 -7.04 1.67
N TYR A 96 1.83 -6.54 2.75
CA TYR A 96 1.66 -7.06 4.11
C TYR A 96 0.26 -6.79 4.68
N GLY A 97 -0.37 -5.68 4.29
CA GLY A 97 -1.72 -5.29 4.68
C GLY A 97 -2.84 -5.88 3.82
N GLN A 98 -2.51 -6.77 2.88
CA GLN A 98 -3.47 -7.34 1.93
C GLN A 98 -4.02 -8.69 2.41
N LEU A 99 -5.29 -8.96 2.13
CA LEU A 99 -5.93 -10.26 2.34
C LEU A 99 -6.39 -10.84 0.99
N ASN A 100 -6.21 -12.15 0.82
CA ASN A 100 -6.66 -12.83 -0.40
C ASN A 100 -8.09 -13.36 -0.22
N LYS A 101 -9.03 -12.94 -1.07
CA LYS A 101 -10.44 -13.35 -0.95
C LYS A 101 -10.66 -14.87 -1.04
N VAL A 102 -9.82 -15.59 -1.78
CA VAL A 102 -9.93 -17.04 -1.96
C VAL A 102 -9.32 -17.80 -0.79
N LEU A 103 -8.17 -17.35 -0.28
CA LEU A 103 -7.43 -18.03 0.78
C LEU A 103 -7.85 -17.62 2.19
N GLU A 104 -8.43 -16.42 2.34
CA GLU A 104 -8.78 -15.77 3.61
C GLU A 104 -10.20 -15.16 3.52
N PRO A 105 -11.24 -15.91 3.11
CA PRO A 105 -12.54 -15.33 2.72
C PRO A 105 -13.25 -14.57 3.85
N GLU A 106 -13.28 -15.14 5.07
CA GLU A 106 -13.92 -14.47 6.22
C GLU A 106 -13.18 -13.18 6.61
N GLY A 107 -11.84 -13.24 6.64
CA GLY A 107 -11.01 -12.08 6.94
C GLY A 107 -11.15 -10.98 5.87
N TYR A 108 -11.21 -11.38 4.60
CA TYR A 108 -11.41 -10.46 3.48
C TYR A 108 -12.75 -9.72 3.59
N GLU A 109 -13.85 -10.41 3.87
CA GLU A 109 -15.15 -9.76 3.98
C GLU A 109 -15.22 -8.82 5.20
N LYS A 110 -14.60 -9.17 6.35
CA LYS A 110 -14.48 -8.26 7.49
C LYS A 110 -13.69 -7.00 7.15
N ALA A 111 -12.51 -7.15 6.54
CA ALA A 111 -11.67 -6.02 6.12
C ALA A 111 -12.37 -5.15 5.07
N LYS A 112 -13.12 -5.76 4.14
CA LYS A 112 -13.95 -5.03 3.18
C LYS A 112 -15.00 -4.16 3.88
N GLN A 113 -15.74 -4.71 4.84
CA GLN A 113 -16.74 -3.92 5.57
C GLN A 113 -16.08 -2.77 6.34
N ALA A 114 -14.96 -3.03 7.01
CA ALA A 114 -14.20 -2.00 7.71
C ALA A 114 -13.76 -0.86 6.76
N TRP A 115 -13.22 -1.20 5.58
CA TRP A 115 -12.83 -0.20 4.59
C TRP A 115 -14.01 0.64 4.08
N LEU A 116 -15.14 0.00 3.78
CA LEU A 116 -16.34 0.71 3.32
C LEU A 116 -16.85 1.69 4.38
N THR A 117 -16.81 1.30 5.66
CA THR A 117 -17.15 2.19 6.78
C THR A 117 -16.18 3.38 6.85
N VAL A 118 -14.87 3.14 6.80
CA VAL A 118 -13.85 4.20 6.84
C VAL A 118 -14.04 5.21 5.70
N ILE A 119 -14.25 4.72 4.47
CA ILE A 119 -14.46 5.57 3.30
C ILE A 119 -15.73 6.41 3.44
N HIS A 120 -16.81 5.81 3.94
CA HIS A 120 -18.07 6.50 4.16
C HIS A 120 -17.94 7.59 5.23
N ASP A 121 -17.30 7.28 6.35
CA ASP A 121 -17.21 8.17 7.52
C ASP A 121 -16.15 9.27 7.33
N SER A 122 -15.12 9.01 6.51
CA SER A 122 -13.98 9.91 6.29
C SER A 122 -13.62 10.06 4.81
N PRO A 123 -14.54 10.55 3.94
CA PRO A 123 -14.33 10.61 2.49
C PRO A 123 -13.19 11.54 2.06
N LYS A 124 -12.72 12.43 2.95
CA LYS A 124 -11.59 13.33 2.70
C LYS A 124 -10.23 12.74 3.10
N ASN A 125 -10.20 11.57 3.74
CA ASN A 125 -8.95 10.90 4.08
C ASN A 125 -8.39 10.20 2.83
N LEU A 126 -7.69 10.97 2.00
CA LEU A 126 -7.16 10.50 0.73
C LEU A 126 -6.13 9.36 0.91
N THR A 127 -5.36 9.33 1.99
CA THR A 127 -4.43 8.21 2.28
C THR A 127 -5.21 6.91 2.54
N ALA A 128 -6.29 6.98 3.34
CA ALA A 128 -7.17 5.84 3.55
C ALA A 128 -7.84 5.38 2.25
N SER A 129 -8.31 6.30 1.40
CA SER A 129 -8.87 5.98 0.09
C SER A 129 -7.86 5.28 -0.81
N LEU A 130 -6.61 5.72 -0.81
CA LEU A 130 -5.54 5.07 -1.57
C LEU A 130 -5.28 3.65 -1.06
N ASN A 131 -5.11 3.47 0.25
CA ASN A 131 -4.91 2.15 0.87
C ASN A 131 -6.09 1.20 0.57
N ALA A 132 -7.32 1.68 0.68
CA ALA A 132 -8.52 0.92 0.36
C ALA A 132 -8.60 0.55 -1.13
N SER A 133 -8.24 1.48 -2.02
CA SER A 133 -8.22 1.18 -3.46
C SER A 133 -7.25 0.04 -3.81
N ASN A 134 -6.11 -0.01 -3.12
CA ASN A 134 -5.15 -1.11 -3.27
C ASN A 134 -5.72 -2.44 -2.76
N PHE A 135 -6.45 -2.42 -1.63
CA PHE A 135 -7.17 -3.59 -1.11
C PHE A 135 -8.21 -4.15 -2.09
N PHE A 136 -8.93 -3.27 -2.79
CA PHE A 136 -9.97 -3.65 -3.73
C PHE A 136 -9.45 -3.98 -5.15
N LEU A 137 -8.19 -3.67 -5.46
CA LEU A 137 -7.56 -3.75 -6.80
C LEU A 137 -7.85 -5.04 -7.57
N LEU A 138 -7.82 -6.21 -6.89
CA LEU A 138 -7.94 -7.52 -7.56
C LEU A 138 -9.36 -8.09 -7.58
N HIS A 139 -10.14 -7.82 -6.54
CA HIS A 139 -11.40 -8.53 -6.25
C HIS A 139 -12.64 -7.64 -6.31
N ASN A 140 -12.51 -6.31 -6.25
CA ASN A 140 -13.59 -5.33 -6.32
C ASN A 140 -13.14 -4.09 -7.10
N ARG A 141 -12.84 -4.29 -8.38
CA ARG A 141 -12.17 -3.32 -9.25
C ARG A 141 -12.96 -2.04 -9.46
N GLU A 142 -14.28 -2.13 -9.45
CA GLU A 142 -15.18 -0.99 -9.63
C GLU A 142 -15.07 -0.03 -8.45
N ILE A 143 -14.98 -0.57 -7.22
CA ILE A 143 -14.75 0.22 -6.01
C ILE A 143 -13.36 0.85 -6.04
N ALA A 144 -12.33 0.10 -6.44
CA ALA A 144 -10.99 0.64 -6.59
C ALA A 144 -10.96 1.79 -7.62
N GLU A 145 -11.63 1.64 -8.76
CA GLU A 145 -11.71 2.67 -9.79
C GLU A 145 -12.37 3.95 -9.26
N GLU A 146 -13.51 3.83 -8.58
CA GLU A 146 -14.24 4.96 -8.01
C GLU A 146 -13.39 5.75 -7.02
N LEU A 147 -12.72 5.05 -6.09
CA LEU A 147 -11.83 5.68 -5.11
C LEU A 147 -10.64 6.39 -5.74
N LEU A 148 -10.03 5.77 -6.75
CA LEU A 148 -8.87 6.33 -7.43
C LEU A 148 -9.23 7.53 -8.31
N LEU A 149 -10.38 7.50 -8.98
CA LEU A 149 -10.90 8.63 -9.74
C LEU A 149 -11.20 9.81 -8.80
N HIS A 150 -11.88 9.56 -7.67
CA HIS A 150 -12.14 10.59 -6.67
C HIS A 150 -10.84 11.18 -6.11
N GLY A 151 -9.86 10.34 -5.78
CA GLY A 151 -8.55 10.77 -5.31
C GLY A 151 -7.80 11.62 -6.34
N GLN A 152 -7.80 11.21 -7.62
CA GLN A 152 -7.21 11.98 -8.71
C GLN A 152 -7.88 13.35 -8.90
N GLU A 153 -9.20 13.43 -8.74
CA GLU A 153 -9.93 14.70 -8.80
C GLU A 153 -9.60 15.61 -7.61
N ALA A 154 -9.47 15.03 -6.41
CA ALA A 154 -9.18 15.77 -5.18
C ALA A 154 -7.72 16.23 -5.06
N ASP A 155 -6.78 15.46 -5.61
CA ASP A 155 -5.34 15.73 -5.59
C ASP A 155 -4.70 15.46 -6.98
N PRO A 156 -4.96 16.32 -7.97
CA PRO A 156 -4.59 16.09 -9.37
C PRO A 156 -3.08 16.19 -9.64
N THR A 157 -2.31 16.69 -8.68
CA THR A 157 -0.85 16.81 -8.78
C THR A 157 -0.11 15.57 -8.30
N ASN A 158 -0.78 14.69 -7.57
CA ASN A 158 -0.18 13.50 -7.02
C ASN A 158 -0.18 12.37 -8.06
N SER A 159 1.03 11.99 -8.48
CA SER A 159 1.23 10.99 -9.54
C SER A 159 0.74 9.59 -9.16
N VAL A 160 0.60 9.30 -7.86
CA VAL A 160 0.22 7.97 -7.36
C VAL A 160 -1.18 7.59 -7.83
N TRP A 161 -2.14 8.52 -7.84
CA TRP A 161 -3.49 8.25 -8.32
C TRP A 161 -3.50 7.78 -9.78
N ALA A 162 -2.75 8.49 -10.63
CA ALA A 162 -2.64 8.17 -12.04
C ALA A 162 -1.90 6.83 -12.25
N ALA A 163 -0.83 6.57 -11.48
CA ALA A 163 -0.11 5.29 -11.55
C ALA A 163 -1.00 4.12 -11.13
N SER A 164 -1.78 4.26 -10.06
CA SER A 164 -2.70 3.25 -9.56
C SER A 164 -3.88 3.00 -10.52
N LEU A 165 -4.44 4.03 -11.17
CA LEU A 165 -5.44 3.85 -12.24
C LEU A 165 -4.84 3.10 -13.44
N GLY A 166 -3.63 3.47 -13.85
CA GLY A 166 -2.89 2.76 -14.90
C GLY A 166 -2.73 1.27 -14.58
N GLN A 167 -2.36 0.95 -13.34
CA GLN A 167 -2.23 -0.42 -12.86
C GLN A 167 -3.56 -1.17 -12.85
N LEU A 168 -4.62 -0.55 -12.33
CA LEU A 168 -5.95 -1.13 -12.32
C LEU A 168 -6.38 -1.53 -13.73
N TYR A 169 -6.28 -0.61 -14.70
CA TYR A 169 -6.63 -0.89 -16.09
C TYR A 169 -5.73 -1.94 -16.72
N SER A 170 -4.41 -1.86 -16.52
CA SER A 170 -3.45 -2.83 -17.05
C SER A 170 -3.72 -4.26 -16.57
N LEU A 171 -4.06 -4.45 -15.29
CA LEU A 171 -4.44 -5.76 -14.74
C LEU A 171 -5.72 -6.33 -15.36
N GLY A 172 -6.59 -5.47 -15.91
CA GLY A 172 -7.82 -5.88 -16.60
C GLY A 172 -7.58 -6.43 -18.00
N LEU A 173 -6.48 -6.04 -18.65
CA LEU A 173 -6.20 -6.39 -20.04
C LEU A 173 -6.04 -7.89 -20.26
N SER A 174 -5.54 -8.63 -19.26
CA SER A 174 -5.41 -10.09 -19.32
C SER A 174 -6.75 -10.83 -19.30
N ARG A 175 -7.83 -10.16 -18.88
CA ARG A 175 -9.19 -10.73 -18.80
C ARG A 175 -10.01 -10.47 -20.07
N LEU A 176 -9.49 -9.65 -21.00
CA LEU A 176 -10.20 -9.27 -22.22
C LEU A 176 -9.66 -10.05 -23.43
N PRO A 177 -10.54 -10.52 -24.33
CA PRO A 177 -10.10 -11.06 -25.61
C PRO A 177 -9.49 -9.96 -26.48
N GLU A 178 -8.72 -10.35 -27.49
CA GLU A 178 -8.25 -9.41 -28.50
C GLU A 178 -9.42 -8.71 -29.18
N GLY A 179 -9.34 -7.38 -29.33
CA GLY A 179 -10.39 -6.60 -29.98
C GLY A 179 -10.46 -5.14 -29.52
N PRO A 180 -11.47 -4.40 -30.02
CA PRO A 180 -11.60 -2.96 -29.77
C PRO A 180 -11.73 -2.58 -28.28
N GLU A 181 -12.36 -3.44 -27.48
CA GLU A 181 -12.51 -3.22 -26.04
C GLU A 181 -11.15 -3.25 -25.32
N LYS A 182 -10.33 -4.28 -25.58
CA LYS A 182 -8.98 -4.40 -25.01
C LYS A 182 -8.12 -3.20 -25.41
N VAL A 183 -8.17 -2.77 -26.67
CA VAL A 183 -7.48 -1.57 -27.14
C VAL A 183 -7.97 -0.30 -26.42
N SER A 184 -9.28 -0.18 -26.18
CA SER A 184 -9.87 0.96 -25.45
C SER A 184 -9.39 1.01 -24.00
N VAL A 185 -9.38 -0.14 -23.30
CA VAL A 185 -8.85 -0.23 -21.93
C VAL A 185 -7.34 0.02 -21.90
N ALA A 186 -6.60 -0.46 -22.90
CA ALA A 186 -5.16 -0.21 -23.00
C ALA A 186 -4.87 1.29 -23.18
N LYS A 187 -5.68 1.99 -23.98
CA LYS A 187 -5.61 3.46 -24.10
C LYS A 187 -5.86 4.15 -22.76
N LYS A 188 -6.87 3.73 -21.98
CA LYS A 188 -7.11 4.27 -20.63
C LYS A 188 -5.89 4.06 -19.72
N ALA A 189 -5.34 2.85 -19.69
CA ALA A 189 -4.15 2.52 -18.91
C ALA A 189 -2.95 3.39 -19.31
N PHE A 190 -2.71 3.51 -20.62
CA PHE A 190 -1.62 4.30 -21.17
C PHE A 190 -1.74 5.78 -20.83
N GLN A 191 -2.93 6.38 -20.96
CA GLN A 191 -3.13 7.80 -20.61
C GLN A 191 -2.86 8.06 -19.12
N GLN A 192 -3.29 7.15 -18.25
CA GLN A 192 -3.05 7.28 -16.81
C GLN A 192 -1.57 7.11 -16.46
N TYR A 193 -0.86 6.16 -17.08
CA TYR A 193 0.59 6.06 -16.90
C TYR A 193 1.36 7.26 -17.46
N LYS A 194 0.93 7.85 -18.59
CA LYS A 194 1.52 9.08 -19.12
C LYS A 194 1.35 10.25 -18.16
N LEU A 195 0.15 10.39 -17.58
CA LEU A 195 -0.13 11.41 -16.57
C LEU A 195 0.76 11.19 -15.33
N ALA A 196 0.84 9.95 -14.84
CA ALA A 196 1.71 9.60 -13.72
C ALA A 196 3.18 9.95 -14.02
N TYR A 197 3.69 9.57 -15.18
CA TYR A 197 5.05 9.88 -15.61
C TYR A 197 5.31 11.38 -15.65
N LYS A 198 4.38 12.17 -16.20
CA LYS A 198 4.50 13.64 -16.26
C LYS A 198 4.62 14.27 -14.87
N LEU A 199 3.87 13.77 -13.90
CA LEU A 199 3.80 14.28 -12.52
C LEU A 199 4.90 13.73 -11.60
N SER A 200 5.65 12.73 -12.05
CA SER A 200 6.59 11.98 -11.20
C SER A 200 8.00 12.55 -11.16
N GLU A 201 8.66 12.35 -10.02
CA GLU A 201 10.10 12.55 -9.87
C GLU A 201 10.93 11.56 -10.71
N PRO A 202 12.21 11.85 -11.04
CA PRO A 202 13.02 11.05 -11.95
C PRO A 202 13.10 9.55 -11.63
N LEU A 203 13.25 9.18 -10.35
CA LEU A 203 13.34 7.78 -9.95
C LEU A 203 12.02 7.03 -10.24
N VAL A 204 10.89 7.67 -9.96
CA VAL A 204 9.56 7.09 -10.19
C VAL A 204 9.26 7.02 -11.69
N LYS A 205 9.70 8.01 -12.49
CA LYS A 205 9.59 7.94 -13.96
C LYS A 205 10.21 6.68 -14.53
N GLN A 206 11.41 6.31 -14.04
CA GLN A 206 12.10 5.12 -14.50
C GLN A 206 11.32 3.82 -14.22
N THR A 207 10.60 3.74 -13.10
CA THR A 207 9.77 2.56 -12.78
C THR A 207 8.52 2.44 -13.65
N LEU A 208 8.08 3.54 -14.28
CA LEU A 208 6.89 3.57 -15.13
C LEU A 208 7.16 3.22 -16.60
N LEU A 209 8.41 3.29 -17.07
CA LEU A 209 8.76 3.10 -18.49
C LEU A 209 8.28 1.76 -19.07
N SER A 210 8.46 0.67 -18.32
CA SER A 210 8.00 -0.66 -18.77
C SER A 210 6.47 -0.71 -18.93
N SER A 211 5.73 -0.12 -18.00
CA SER A 211 4.27 -0.03 -18.06
C SER A 211 3.80 0.87 -19.19
N LEU A 212 4.48 1.99 -19.44
CA LEU A 212 4.22 2.89 -20.57
C LEU A 212 4.42 2.19 -21.90
N ALA A 213 5.58 1.57 -22.12
CA ALA A 213 5.88 0.86 -23.36
C ALA A 213 4.86 -0.25 -23.64
N LYS A 214 4.54 -1.06 -22.62
CA LYS A 214 3.56 -2.14 -22.74
C LYS A 214 2.16 -1.63 -23.07
N THR A 215 1.66 -0.64 -22.32
CA THR A 215 0.30 -0.13 -22.53
C THR A 215 0.17 0.68 -23.82
N ALA A 216 1.23 1.37 -24.26
CA ALA A 216 1.30 2.00 -25.58
C ALA A 216 1.20 0.97 -26.71
N PHE A 217 1.94 -0.13 -26.60
CA PHE A 217 1.89 -1.23 -27.57
C PHE A 217 0.48 -1.84 -27.65
N GLU A 218 -0.11 -2.18 -26.50
CA GLU A 218 -1.48 -2.73 -26.44
C GLU A 218 -2.55 -1.72 -26.90
N ALA A 219 -2.28 -0.42 -26.79
CA ALA A 219 -3.13 0.67 -27.30
C ALA A 219 -2.98 0.90 -28.82
N GLY A 220 -2.04 0.23 -29.49
CA GLY A 220 -1.71 0.42 -30.91
C GLY A 220 -0.82 1.63 -31.20
N SER A 221 -0.21 2.24 -30.17
CA SER A 221 0.66 3.43 -30.27
C SER A 221 2.13 3.00 -30.39
N MET A 222 2.49 2.41 -31.53
CA MET A 222 3.78 1.72 -31.72
C MET A 222 4.99 2.65 -31.62
N ASP A 223 4.88 3.89 -32.10
CA ASP A 223 5.98 4.86 -32.03
C ASP A 223 6.29 5.23 -30.58
N GLU A 224 5.26 5.61 -29.80
CA GLU A 224 5.40 5.93 -28.37
C GLU A 224 5.87 4.71 -27.56
N ALA A 225 5.40 3.50 -27.91
CA ALA A 225 5.88 2.27 -27.28
C ALA A 225 7.40 2.09 -27.48
N GLY A 226 7.89 2.37 -28.69
CA GLY A 226 9.31 2.31 -29.02
C GLY A 226 10.14 3.40 -28.34
N GLU A 227 9.57 4.59 -28.13
CA GLU A 227 10.23 5.67 -27.37
C GLU A 227 10.44 5.27 -25.92
N TYR A 228 9.37 4.90 -25.20
CA TYR A 228 9.47 4.53 -23.79
C TYR A 228 10.28 3.25 -23.54
N ALA A 229 10.41 2.37 -24.53
CA ALA A 229 11.24 1.17 -24.42
C ALA A 229 12.75 1.44 -24.55
N ARG A 230 13.15 2.61 -25.07
CA ARG A 230 14.55 2.99 -25.30
C ARG A 230 15.09 4.00 -24.27
N GLU A 231 14.21 4.64 -23.54
CA GLU A 231 14.54 5.54 -22.41
C GLU A 231 15.09 4.75 -21.23
#